data_AF-A0A7K1B060-F1
#
_entry.id   AF-A0A7K1B060-F1
#
_cell.length_a   1.000
_cell.length_b   1.000
_cell.length_c   1.000
_cell.angle_alpha   90.00
_cell.angle_beta   90.00
_cell.angle_gamma   90.00
#
_symmetry.space_group_name_H-M   'P 1'
#
loop_
_entity.id
_entity.type
_entity.pdbx_description
1 polymer ?
#
loop_
_entity_poly.entity_id
_entity_poly.type
_entity_poly.pdbx_seq_one_letter_code
_entity_poly.pdbx_strand_id
1 'polypeptide(L)'
;MRRPAPPASCPRRSTVSPTSSRSSARSPTAPICCPPACPRAGWVSTSRCTACPPVRRARCRSRSAGTGRGPPCCGSARAIRSSSPHPPWRPSGVRPSARARPCGPSRRVRPPCRSSCRSRTTPRRPPTGSTAAAPRSAEVVEPMCDTLVALPSATARGATLFAKNSDRPPDEAQDVRWSPPRLDPDVTRATHVAVPAHAQPTRGCLLSVPRWGWGAEHGVNDAGVAIGNEAIYTTLDPRSVPPALTGMDLVRLGLERSSSAAEAMEVLTSLLERHGQGGTGHDPAGRQGPRAYWSSFLIADPVEAFVVETSGREWASERVLDVRAISNRTTIPAFDAAHRHPRQPVERLVDPRWRASQAVLASRPVTVDALVAHLRSHDSCVEAGWAVCMHAAVDGVPVEHTTASMIAELRPAGSRAWVLVGHPCEHEYVEVVVGEPFELLGDATG
;
A
#
# COMPACT_ATOMS: atom_id res chain seq x y z
N MET A 1 -52.30 40.90 31.76
CA MET A 1 -53.62 40.32 32.10
C MET A 1 -53.43 38.86 32.49
N ARG A 2 -53.94 38.49 33.68
CA ARG A 2 -54.35 37.16 34.22
C ARG A 2 -53.54 35.88 33.88
N ARG A 3 -52.88 35.33 34.92
CA ARG A 3 -52.58 33.89 35.22
C ARG A 3 -53.89 33.05 35.38
N PRO A 4 -53.91 31.72 35.69
CA PRO A 4 -52.90 30.61 35.71
C PRO A 4 -53.41 29.25 35.10
N ALA A 5 -52.57 28.19 35.16
CA ALA A 5 -52.93 26.74 35.10
C ALA A 5 -53.86 26.32 36.29
N PRO A 6 -54.51 25.12 36.43
CA PRO A 6 -54.02 23.71 36.26
C PRO A 6 -55.18 22.71 35.83
N PRO A 7 -55.28 21.38 36.12
CA PRO A 7 -54.42 20.45 36.89
C PRO A 7 -54.14 19.03 36.30
N ALA A 8 -53.27 18.31 37.02
CA ALA A 8 -52.97 16.89 36.88
C ALA A 8 -54.06 15.97 37.44
N SER A 9 -54.20 14.76 36.89
CA SER A 9 -54.55 13.54 37.65
C SER A 9 -54.20 12.25 36.89
N CYS A 10 -53.46 11.37 37.57
CA CYS A 10 -53.30 9.93 37.33
C CYS A 10 -54.33 9.18 38.24
N PRO A 11 -54.37 7.84 38.37
CA PRO A 11 -54.08 6.70 37.48
C PRO A 11 -55.25 5.66 37.44
N ARG A 12 -55.25 4.69 36.52
CA ARG A 12 -55.89 3.37 36.78
C ARG A 12 -55.09 2.20 36.21
N ARG A 13 -54.69 1.32 37.13
CA ARG A 13 -54.22 -0.06 36.95
C ARG A 13 -55.35 -0.97 36.47
N SER A 14 -54.99 -1.98 35.67
CA SER A 14 -55.35 -3.42 35.84
C SER A 14 -54.84 -4.18 34.61
N THR A 15 -53.68 -4.87 34.66
CA THR A 15 -53.52 -6.30 35.02
C THR A 15 -54.72 -7.17 34.69
N VAL A 16 -54.53 -8.18 33.82
CA VAL A 16 -54.76 -9.62 34.09
C VAL A 16 -54.36 -10.42 32.84
N SER A 17 -53.35 -11.28 33.00
CA SER A 17 -53.22 -12.56 32.30
C SER A 17 -54.00 -13.63 33.08
N PRO A 18 -54.45 -14.70 32.42
CA PRO A 18 -54.20 -16.06 32.95
C PRO A 18 -53.59 -16.95 31.84
N THR A 19 -52.47 -17.64 32.06
CA THR A 19 -52.35 -19.03 32.57
C THR A 19 -53.16 -20.06 31.74
N SER A 20 -52.75 -21.29 31.47
CA SER A 20 -51.53 -22.10 31.54
C SER A 20 -51.96 -23.54 31.16
N SER A 21 -51.21 -24.29 30.37
CA SER A 21 -51.09 -25.77 30.48
C SER A 21 -49.87 -26.20 29.64
N ARG A 22 -48.76 -26.58 30.28
CA ARG A 22 -48.36 -27.92 30.77
C ARG A 22 -48.33 -29.01 29.70
N SER A 23 -47.11 -29.41 29.31
CA SER A 23 -46.58 -30.80 29.35
C SER A 23 -45.13 -30.79 28.85
N SER A 24 -44.15 -30.92 29.75
CA SER A 24 -43.32 -32.11 30.00
C SER A 24 -42.34 -32.43 28.85
N ALA A 25 -41.06 -32.07 28.96
CA ALA A 25 -39.99 -32.85 29.61
C ALA A 25 -39.20 -33.72 28.61
N ARG A 26 -37.93 -33.35 28.37
CA ARG A 26 -36.73 -34.24 28.39
C ARG A 26 -35.50 -33.50 27.86
N SER A 27 -34.64 -33.10 28.80
CA SER A 27 -33.18 -33.22 28.75
C SER A 27 -32.80 -34.12 29.94
N PRO A 28 -31.60 -34.74 30.06
CA PRO A 28 -30.31 -34.32 29.49
C PRO A 28 -29.41 -35.47 28.99
N THR A 29 -28.27 -35.16 28.38
CA THR A 29 -26.99 -35.88 28.63
C THR A 29 -25.82 -35.25 27.85
N ALA A 30 -24.98 -34.54 28.58
CA ALA A 30 -23.52 -34.53 28.50
C ALA A 30 -23.07 -34.48 29.99
N PRO A 31 -21.95 -35.08 30.43
CA PRO A 31 -20.61 -34.83 29.87
C PRO A 31 -19.64 -36.03 29.92
N ILE A 32 -18.52 -35.95 29.18
CA ILE A 32 -17.29 -36.66 29.53
C ILE A 32 -16.12 -35.68 29.42
N CYS A 33 -15.47 -35.44 30.55
CA CYS A 33 -14.13 -34.89 30.68
C CYS A 33 -13.14 -36.05 30.92
N CYS A 34 -11.98 -36.05 30.26
CA CYS A 34 -10.65 -36.18 30.89
C CYS A 34 -9.51 -36.02 29.84
N PRO A 35 -8.28 -35.62 30.26
CA PRO A 35 -7.29 -34.92 29.43
C PRO A 35 -5.94 -35.71 29.32
N PRO A 36 -4.73 -35.12 29.19
CA PRO A 36 -3.88 -35.21 27.99
C PRO A 36 -2.49 -35.89 28.21
N ALA A 37 -1.78 -36.29 27.14
CA ALA A 37 -0.31 -36.40 27.17
C ALA A 37 0.37 -36.55 25.78
N CYS A 38 1.28 -35.61 25.53
CA CYS A 38 2.61 -35.72 24.90
C CYS A 38 2.84 -35.74 23.37
N PRO A 39 4.03 -35.22 22.93
CA PRO A 39 4.22 -34.56 21.64
C PRO A 39 5.18 -35.31 20.69
N ARG A 40 5.07 -35.05 19.38
CA ARG A 40 6.14 -35.24 18.39
C ARG A 40 6.01 -34.12 17.36
N ALA A 41 6.90 -33.14 17.29
CA ALA A 41 8.29 -33.21 16.80
C ALA A 41 8.38 -33.83 15.40
N GLY A 42 8.56 -32.96 14.41
CA GLY A 42 9.25 -33.18 13.15
C GLY A 42 8.70 -34.26 12.22
N TRP A 43 8.58 -33.95 10.94
CA TRP A 43 9.48 -34.49 9.92
C TRP A 43 8.96 -34.05 8.55
N VAL A 44 9.91 -33.48 7.80
CA VAL A 44 9.85 -33.28 6.36
C VAL A 44 9.66 -34.64 5.69
N SER A 45 8.76 -34.73 4.71
CA SER A 45 8.67 -35.87 3.81
C SER A 45 8.20 -35.40 2.43
N THR A 46 9.17 -35.24 1.54
CA THR A 46 9.01 -35.38 0.09
C THR A 46 8.78 -36.85 -0.25
N SER A 47 7.84 -37.11 -1.18
CA SER A 47 7.95 -38.03 -2.34
C SER A 47 6.71 -38.92 -2.63
N ARG A 48 6.26 -38.75 -3.89
CA ARG A 48 5.61 -39.65 -4.88
C ARG A 48 5.13 -41.06 -4.47
N CYS A 49 3.96 -41.44 -5.00
CA CYS A 49 3.68 -42.73 -5.68
C CYS A 49 2.30 -42.62 -6.41
N THR A 50 2.22 -42.57 -7.75
CA THR A 50 1.93 -43.68 -8.70
C THR A 50 0.85 -44.69 -8.27
N ALA A 51 -0.29 -44.69 -8.97
CA ALA A 51 -0.97 -45.89 -9.50
C ALA A 51 -2.26 -45.52 -10.29
N CYS A 52 -2.37 -46.07 -11.50
CA CYS A 52 -3.59 -46.23 -12.32
C CYS A 52 -3.55 -47.71 -12.79
N PRO A 53 -4.66 -48.48 -12.95
CA PRO A 53 -5.57 -48.42 -14.13
C PRO A 53 -6.98 -49.03 -13.82
N PRO A 54 -7.84 -49.54 -14.76
CA PRO A 54 -7.88 -49.50 -16.23
C PRO A 54 -9.23 -49.08 -16.89
N VAL A 55 -9.19 -48.94 -18.22
CA VAL A 55 -10.27 -48.55 -19.17
C VAL A 55 -10.87 -49.76 -19.89
N ARG A 56 -12.18 -49.74 -20.20
CA ARG A 56 -12.86 -50.65 -21.17
C ARG A 56 -13.06 -49.97 -22.54
N ARG A 57 -12.88 -50.74 -23.63
CA ARG A 57 -12.87 -50.36 -25.06
C ARG A 57 -14.19 -50.62 -25.80
N ALA A 58 -14.47 -49.85 -26.84
CA ALA A 58 -15.04 -50.27 -28.15
C ALA A 58 -14.69 -49.20 -29.23
N ARG A 59 -13.77 -49.46 -30.19
CA ARG A 59 -13.96 -49.84 -31.63
C ARG A 59 -14.73 -48.79 -32.48
N CYS A 60 -14.37 -48.38 -33.71
CA CYS A 60 -13.24 -48.65 -34.63
C CYS A 60 -13.34 -47.77 -35.92
N ARG A 61 -12.23 -47.66 -36.67
CA ARG A 61 -12.01 -47.32 -38.12
C ARG A 61 -11.86 -45.82 -38.49
N SER A 62 -10.97 -45.38 -39.40
CA SER A 62 -9.75 -45.91 -40.08
C SER A 62 -9.25 -44.86 -41.10
N ARG A 63 -7.92 -44.67 -41.25
CA ARG A 63 -7.11 -44.39 -42.49
C ARG A 63 -5.79 -43.69 -42.10
N SER A 64 -4.65 -44.40 -42.10
CA SER A 64 -3.56 -44.42 -43.13
C SER A 64 -2.87 -43.06 -43.31
N ALA A 65 -1.55 -42.84 -43.34
CA ALA A 65 -0.26 -43.54 -43.28
C ALA A 65 0.78 -42.39 -43.02
N GLY A 66 2.03 -42.50 -42.61
CA GLY A 66 3.00 -43.55 -42.33
C GLY A 66 4.29 -42.88 -41.79
N THR A 67 5.24 -43.71 -41.32
CA THR A 67 6.70 -43.47 -41.16
C THR A 67 7.15 -42.21 -40.37
N GLY A 68 7.93 -42.23 -39.29
CA GLY A 68 8.87 -43.20 -38.74
C GLY A 68 10.07 -42.41 -38.17
N ARG A 69 10.63 -42.92 -37.06
CA ARG A 69 11.88 -42.54 -36.34
C ARG A 69 11.76 -41.54 -35.17
N GLY A 70 12.07 -42.07 -33.99
CA GLY A 70 12.30 -41.37 -32.73
C GLY A 70 13.74 -40.84 -32.56
N PRO A 71 14.14 -40.43 -31.34
CA PRO A 71 14.72 -39.12 -31.08
C PRO A 71 16.25 -39.13 -30.84
N PRO A 72 16.82 -37.96 -30.50
CA PRO A 72 17.53 -37.95 -29.21
C PRO A 72 17.23 -36.72 -28.34
N CYS A 73 17.39 -36.95 -27.04
CA CYS A 73 17.37 -35.97 -25.95
C CYS A 73 18.71 -35.23 -25.85
N CYS A 74 18.70 -33.91 -25.67
CA CYS A 74 19.58 -33.15 -24.77
C CYS A 74 19.25 -31.66 -24.82
N GLY A 75 19.34 -31.00 -23.66
CA GLY A 75 18.69 -29.73 -23.35
C GLY A 75 19.34 -28.46 -23.92
N SER A 76 18.68 -27.34 -23.63
CA SER A 76 19.30 -26.05 -23.27
C SER A 76 18.23 -24.97 -23.16
N ALA A 77 18.45 -24.08 -22.21
CA ALA A 77 17.65 -22.90 -21.92
C ALA A 77 17.48 -22.01 -23.16
N ARG A 78 16.26 -21.49 -23.35
CA ARG A 78 15.97 -20.50 -24.41
C ARG A 78 15.72 -19.14 -23.77
N ALA A 79 16.76 -18.32 -23.73
CA ALA A 79 16.66 -16.87 -23.72
C ALA A 79 16.15 -16.43 -25.10
N ILE A 80 15.04 -15.70 -25.15
CA ILE A 80 14.52 -15.14 -26.40
C ILE A 80 15.13 -13.74 -26.56
N ARG A 81 16.07 -13.62 -27.50
CA ARG A 81 16.57 -12.33 -28.00
C ARG A 81 15.53 -11.74 -28.95
N SER A 82 15.19 -10.48 -28.71
CA SER A 82 14.44 -9.61 -29.63
C SER A 82 15.32 -9.24 -30.82
N SER A 83 14.82 -9.46 -32.04
CA SER A 83 15.41 -8.96 -33.28
C SER A 83 14.35 -8.13 -34.02
N SER A 84 14.57 -6.81 -34.11
CA SER A 84 13.84 -5.89 -34.99
C SER A 84 14.73 -5.52 -36.17
N PRO A 85 14.18 -5.40 -37.40
CA PRO A 85 14.81 -4.67 -38.48
C PRO A 85 14.10 -3.33 -38.73
N HIS A 86 14.86 -2.23 -38.78
CA HIS A 86 14.42 -0.94 -39.32
C HIS A 86 15.17 -0.63 -40.65
N PRO A 87 14.51 0.02 -41.64
CA PRO A 87 15.18 0.65 -42.77
C PRO A 87 15.45 2.15 -42.54
N PRO A 88 16.27 2.82 -43.40
CA PRO A 88 16.98 4.05 -43.03
C PRO A 88 16.35 5.33 -43.60
N TRP A 89 16.61 6.45 -42.94
CA TRP A 89 16.46 7.81 -43.49
C TRP A 89 17.71 8.64 -43.19
N ARG A 90 18.22 9.35 -44.23
CA ARG A 90 19.30 10.36 -44.17
C ARG A 90 18.68 11.76 -44.09
N PRO A 91 19.40 12.80 -43.63
CA PRO A 91 20.15 13.63 -44.59
C PRO A 91 21.56 14.08 -44.13
N SER A 92 22.34 14.43 -45.16
CA SER A 92 23.59 15.20 -45.28
C SER A 92 23.74 16.38 -44.29
N GLY A 93 24.90 16.59 -43.66
CA GLY A 93 26.06 17.35 -44.19
C GLY A 93 26.07 18.74 -43.52
N VAL A 94 27.06 19.16 -42.72
CA VAL A 94 28.35 19.76 -43.13
C VAL A 94 29.26 19.88 -41.88
N ARG A 95 30.56 19.59 -42.03
CA ARG A 95 31.71 19.93 -41.15
C ARG A 95 32.59 20.93 -41.93
N PRO A 96 33.45 21.80 -41.32
CA PRO A 96 34.71 21.42 -40.62
C PRO A 96 35.04 22.37 -39.43
N SER A 97 36.12 22.35 -38.64
CA SER A 97 37.52 21.85 -38.69
C SER A 97 38.04 21.75 -37.23
N ALA A 98 38.72 20.68 -36.81
CA ALA A 98 40.18 20.52 -36.67
C ALA A 98 40.94 21.57 -35.84
N ARG A 99 41.47 21.15 -34.67
CA ARG A 99 42.91 21.31 -34.30
C ARG A 99 43.26 20.45 -33.07
N ALA A 100 44.43 19.83 -33.15
CA ALA A 100 45.00 18.89 -32.20
C ALA A 100 46.03 19.59 -31.29
N ARG A 101 46.12 19.12 -30.02
CA ARG A 101 47.29 18.82 -29.16
C ARG A 101 48.43 19.87 -28.99
N PRO A 102 49.13 19.95 -27.82
CA PRO A 102 49.86 18.81 -27.24
C PRO A 102 49.99 18.71 -25.69
N CYS A 103 50.55 17.57 -25.28
CA CYS A 103 50.99 17.19 -23.93
C CYS A 103 52.32 17.84 -23.51
N GLY A 104 52.55 18.01 -22.19
CA GLY A 104 53.86 18.32 -21.60
C GLY A 104 53.80 18.61 -20.08
N PRO A 105 54.88 18.46 -19.29
CA PRO A 105 54.89 17.57 -18.11
C PRO A 105 55.31 18.20 -16.74
N SER A 106 55.38 17.35 -15.70
CA SER A 106 56.20 17.39 -14.45
C SER A 106 55.38 17.35 -13.14
N ARG A 107 55.40 16.22 -12.41
CA ARG A 107 56.35 15.83 -11.34
C ARG A 107 56.51 16.90 -10.24
N ARG A 108 55.90 16.64 -9.06
CA ARG A 108 56.46 17.09 -7.77
C ARG A 108 56.52 15.95 -6.77
N VAL A 109 57.73 15.81 -6.27
CA VAL A 109 58.27 14.87 -5.30
C VAL A 109 57.84 15.30 -3.88
N ARG A 110 57.42 14.35 -3.04
CA ARG A 110 57.37 14.50 -1.58
C ARG A 110 58.60 13.82 -0.96
N PRO A 111 59.26 14.45 0.03
CA PRO A 111 60.16 13.74 0.93
C PRO A 111 59.71 13.96 2.42
N PRO A 112 60.35 13.35 3.43
CA PRO A 112 59.74 12.22 4.11
C PRO A 112 59.61 12.40 5.64
N CYS A 113 58.90 11.46 6.23
CA CYS A 113 58.80 11.21 7.66
C CYS A 113 60.14 10.74 8.25
N ARG A 114 60.52 11.22 9.44
CA ARG A 114 61.48 10.55 10.36
C ARG A 114 61.35 11.06 11.80
N SER A 115 61.17 10.09 12.73
CA SER A 115 61.75 9.95 14.09
C SER A 115 61.55 11.11 15.10
N SER A 116 61.24 10.93 16.40
CA SER A 116 61.41 9.81 17.32
C SER A 116 60.87 10.16 18.72
N CYS A 117 60.62 9.14 19.55
CA CYS A 117 60.93 9.07 21.00
C CYS A 117 60.37 10.13 21.96
N ARG A 118 59.44 9.76 22.86
CA ARG A 118 59.70 9.16 24.21
C ARG A 118 58.47 9.28 25.11
N SER A 119 58.30 8.22 25.88
CA SER A 119 57.44 8.02 27.05
C SER A 119 57.50 9.13 28.10
N ARG A 120 56.33 9.53 28.62
CA ARG A 120 56.13 9.92 30.03
C ARG A 120 54.67 9.65 30.45
N THR A 121 54.51 8.64 31.29
CA THR A 121 53.33 8.34 32.08
C THR A 121 53.19 9.34 33.22
N THR A 122 52.03 9.99 33.31
CA THR A 122 51.51 10.59 34.55
C THR A 122 50.00 10.28 34.65
N PRO A 123 49.49 9.90 35.83
CA PRO A 123 48.08 9.55 35.99
C PRO A 123 47.25 10.83 36.19
N ARG A 124 46.29 11.10 35.30
CA ARG A 124 45.29 12.16 35.48
C ARG A 124 43.95 11.56 35.88
N ARG A 125 43.41 12.05 37.00
CA ARG A 125 42.04 11.84 37.53
C ARG A 125 40.98 12.05 36.44
N PRO A 126 39.81 11.38 36.54
CA PRO A 126 38.77 11.51 35.52
C PRO A 126 38.14 12.92 35.60
N PRO A 127 37.89 13.59 34.47
CA PRO A 127 37.07 14.79 34.48
C PRO A 127 35.60 14.37 34.62
N THR A 128 35.00 14.73 35.74
CA THR A 128 33.56 14.91 35.87
C THR A 128 33.16 16.08 34.97
N GLY A 129 32.72 15.77 33.76
CA GLY A 129 32.22 16.75 32.80
C GLY A 129 31.04 16.14 32.08
N SER A 130 29.85 16.62 32.43
CA SER A 130 28.63 16.46 31.64
C SER A 130 28.93 16.88 30.20
N THR A 131 29.15 15.90 29.32
CA THR A 131 29.14 16.13 27.89
C THR A 131 27.69 16.37 27.50
N ALA A 132 27.32 17.65 27.42
CA ALA A 132 26.14 18.08 26.70
C ALA A 132 26.13 17.38 25.33
N ALA A 133 25.08 16.61 25.10
CA ALA A 133 24.88 15.88 23.85
C ALA A 133 24.98 16.88 22.68
N ALA A 134 25.77 16.51 21.67
CA ALA A 134 25.82 17.25 20.41
C ALA A 134 24.39 17.42 19.86
N PRO A 135 24.08 18.56 19.22
CA PRO A 135 22.75 18.79 18.67
C PRO A 135 22.41 17.67 17.69
N ARG A 136 21.24 17.05 17.90
CA ARG A 136 20.68 16.03 17.01
C ARG A 136 20.59 16.65 15.61
N SER A 137 21.26 16.05 14.64
CA SER A 137 21.06 16.39 13.23
C SER A 137 19.56 16.32 12.94
N ALA A 138 18.99 17.37 12.36
CA ALA A 138 17.59 17.46 11.96
C ALA A 138 17.14 16.13 11.35
N GLU A 139 16.31 15.39 12.07
CA GLU A 139 15.77 14.12 11.61
C GLU A 139 14.84 14.44 10.46
N VAL A 140 15.19 13.95 9.26
CA VAL A 140 14.29 13.96 8.11
C VAL A 140 13.09 13.10 8.51
N VAL A 141 11.98 13.74 8.84
CA VAL A 141 10.71 13.05 9.00
C VAL A 141 10.16 12.83 7.60
N GLU A 142 10.25 11.59 7.13
CA GLU A 142 9.65 11.19 5.87
C GLU A 142 8.14 10.94 6.09
N PRO A 143 7.28 11.25 5.10
CA PRO A 143 5.84 10.95 5.16
C PRO A 143 5.64 9.45 5.38
N MET A 144 4.70 9.11 6.25
CA MET A 144 4.50 7.74 6.71
C MET A 144 3.04 7.38 6.83
N CYS A 145 2.44 6.76 5.82
CA CYS A 145 1.05 6.34 5.90
C CYS A 145 0.90 4.85 6.24
N ASP A 146 -0.35 4.48 6.55
CA ASP A 146 -0.75 3.12 6.86
C ASP A 146 -1.97 2.78 6.01
N THR A 147 -1.93 1.60 5.37
CA THR A 147 -3.09 1.02 4.68
C THR A 147 -3.36 -0.37 5.23
N LEU A 148 -4.63 -0.67 5.53
CA LEU A 148 -5.08 -1.91 6.15
C LEU A 148 -6.20 -2.55 5.33
N VAL A 149 -6.24 -3.89 5.34
CA VAL A 149 -7.38 -4.67 4.85
C VAL A 149 -7.72 -5.80 5.82
N ALA A 150 -9.02 -6.05 5.96
CA ALA A 150 -9.57 -7.25 6.58
C ALA A 150 -10.64 -7.85 5.66
N LEU A 151 -10.43 -9.07 5.20
CA LEU A 151 -11.37 -9.81 4.35
C LEU A 151 -12.60 -10.29 5.14
N PRO A 152 -13.69 -10.73 4.47
CA PRO A 152 -14.96 -11.07 5.13
C PRO A 152 -14.84 -12.07 6.29
N SER A 153 -13.86 -12.98 6.22
CA SER A 153 -13.58 -13.99 7.26
C SER A 153 -13.06 -13.39 8.58
N ALA A 154 -12.54 -12.16 8.55
CA ALA A 154 -11.97 -11.48 9.70
C ALA A 154 -12.83 -10.32 10.24
N THR A 155 -13.93 -9.98 9.58
CA THR A 155 -14.74 -8.80 9.92
C THR A 155 -16.07 -9.16 10.58
N ALA A 156 -16.61 -8.25 11.39
CA ALA A 156 -17.82 -8.52 12.16
C ALA A 156 -19.08 -8.68 11.30
N ARG A 157 -19.11 -8.06 10.12
CA ARG A 157 -20.28 -7.98 9.24
C ARG A 157 -20.11 -8.76 7.93
N GLY A 158 -19.06 -9.57 7.80
CA GLY A 158 -18.80 -10.40 6.62
C GLY A 158 -18.58 -9.61 5.33
N ALA A 159 -18.06 -8.38 5.43
CA ALA A 159 -17.68 -7.53 4.30
C ALA A 159 -16.17 -7.29 4.34
N THR A 160 -15.53 -7.02 3.20
CA THR A 160 -14.13 -6.57 3.23
C THR A 160 -14.07 -5.16 3.79
N LEU A 161 -13.20 -4.92 4.77
CA LEU A 161 -12.88 -3.58 5.25
C LEU A 161 -11.51 -3.15 4.70
N PHE A 162 -11.45 -1.98 4.09
CA PHE A 162 -10.23 -1.33 3.63
C PHE A 162 -10.07 0.00 4.37
N ALA A 163 -8.87 0.38 4.76
CA ALA A 163 -8.63 1.61 5.52
C ALA A 163 -7.27 2.22 5.16
N LYS A 164 -7.21 3.55 5.04
CA LYS A 164 -5.96 4.28 4.78
C LYS A 164 -5.95 5.66 5.45
N ASN A 165 -4.83 6.00 6.09
CA ASN A 165 -4.41 7.39 6.29
C ASN A 165 -3.48 7.80 5.15
N SER A 166 -3.64 9.03 4.65
CA SER A 166 -2.73 9.64 3.68
C SER A 166 -1.96 10.75 4.37
N ASP A 167 -0.68 10.48 4.64
CA ASP A 167 0.19 11.36 5.41
C ASP A 167 1.07 12.14 4.43
N ARG A 168 0.87 13.45 4.37
CA ARG A 168 1.45 14.36 3.38
C ARG A 168 1.86 15.69 4.00
N PRO A 169 2.64 16.51 3.29
CA PRO A 169 2.99 17.84 3.75
C PRO A 169 1.73 18.69 4.00
N PRO A 170 1.70 19.53 5.05
CA PRO A 170 0.51 20.31 5.40
C PRO A 170 0.01 21.25 4.29
N ASP A 171 0.93 21.74 3.45
CA ASP A 171 0.65 22.58 2.28
C ASP A 171 0.13 21.77 1.08
N GLU A 172 0.11 20.44 1.16
CA GLU A 172 -0.33 19.53 0.12
C GLU A 172 -1.76 19.04 0.38
N ALA A 173 -2.72 19.96 0.20
CA ALA A 173 -4.14 19.67 0.40
C ALA A 173 -4.65 18.54 -0.52
N GLN A 174 -5.51 17.69 0.03
CA GLN A 174 -6.22 16.64 -0.69
C GLN A 174 -7.71 16.95 -0.78
N ASP A 175 -8.35 16.55 -1.86
CA ASP A 175 -9.80 16.57 -2.03
C ASP A 175 -10.32 15.13 -2.09
N VAL A 176 -11.44 14.86 -1.45
CA VAL A 176 -12.16 13.59 -1.60
C VAL A 176 -13.40 13.83 -2.46
N ARG A 177 -13.48 13.16 -3.61
CA ARG A 177 -14.56 13.43 -4.57
C ARG A 177 -14.95 12.21 -5.39
N TRP A 178 -16.20 12.21 -5.84
CA TRP A 178 -16.70 11.28 -6.85
C TRP A 178 -16.24 11.72 -8.24
N SER A 179 -15.47 10.86 -8.91
CA SER A 179 -15.13 10.96 -10.32
C SER A 179 -16.08 10.06 -11.11
N PRO A 180 -16.99 10.59 -11.94
CA PRO A 180 -17.94 9.78 -12.67
C PRO A 180 -17.27 8.92 -13.77
N PRO A 181 -17.92 7.82 -14.21
CA PRO A 181 -17.51 7.08 -15.40
C PRO A 181 -17.28 8.00 -16.60
N ARG A 182 -16.22 7.76 -17.35
CA ARG A 182 -15.86 8.51 -18.57
C ARG A 182 -15.35 7.59 -19.67
N LEU A 183 -15.47 8.05 -20.92
CA LEU A 183 -14.82 7.45 -22.07
C LEU A 183 -13.49 8.16 -22.32
N ASP A 184 -12.44 7.38 -22.59
CA ASP A 184 -11.09 7.87 -22.84
C ASP A 184 -10.63 7.50 -24.26
N PRO A 185 -11.30 8.05 -25.32
CA PRO A 185 -11.00 7.67 -26.70
C PRO A 185 -9.61 8.14 -27.17
N ASP A 186 -9.04 9.11 -26.46
CA ASP A 186 -7.75 9.73 -26.73
C ASP A 186 -6.76 9.48 -25.58
N VAL A 187 -5.57 10.09 -25.71
CA VAL A 187 -4.54 10.04 -24.67
C VAL A 187 -5.02 10.66 -23.36
N THR A 188 -4.84 9.93 -22.26
CA THR A 188 -5.03 10.45 -20.89
C THR A 188 -3.74 11.09 -20.40
N ARG A 189 -3.77 12.39 -20.07
CA ARG A 189 -2.64 13.07 -19.42
C ARG A 189 -2.68 12.79 -17.92
N ALA A 190 -1.80 11.89 -17.47
CA ALA A 190 -1.55 11.65 -16.05
C ALA A 190 -0.60 12.73 -15.49
N THR A 191 -0.08 12.55 -14.28
CA THR A 191 0.67 13.59 -13.57
C THR A 191 1.92 14.06 -14.33
N HIS A 192 2.78 13.15 -14.77
CA HIS A 192 4.02 13.49 -15.50
C HIS A 192 4.06 13.04 -16.95
N VAL A 193 3.23 12.06 -17.31
CA VAL A 193 3.26 11.41 -18.62
C VAL A 193 1.85 11.23 -19.18
N ALA A 194 1.79 10.92 -20.47
CA ALA A 194 0.54 10.62 -21.15
C ALA A 194 0.42 9.10 -21.38
N VAL A 195 -0.77 8.55 -21.14
CA VAL A 195 -1.10 7.13 -21.34
C VAL A 195 -1.99 7.01 -22.57
N PRO A 196 -1.80 5.98 -23.43
CA PRO A 196 -2.67 5.73 -24.57
C PRO A 196 -4.14 5.62 -24.20
N ALA A 197 -4.99 5.81 -25.22
CA ALA A 197 -6.43 5.67 -25.13
C ALA A 197 -6.87 4.36 -24.47
N HIS A 198 -8.00 4.44 -23.77
CA HIS A 198 -8.67 3.29 -23.18
C HIS A 198 -10.06 3.16 -23.80
N ALA A 199 -10.23 2.15 -24.63
CA ALA A 199 -11.42 1.98 -25.45
C ALA A 199 -12.69 1.60 -24.65
N GLN A 200 -12.54 1.14 -23.41
CA GLN A 200 -13.67 0.79 -22.54
C GLN A 200 -14.05 1.98 -21.65
N PRO A 201 -15.33 2.13 -21.28
CA PRO A 201 -15.72 3.06 -20.24
C PRO A 201 -14.95 2.79 -18.95
N THR A 202 -14.42 3.86 -18.37
CA THR A 202 -13.88 3.81 -17.00
C THR A 202 -15.02 3.68 -15.99
N ARG A 203 -14.69 3.18 -14.80
CA ARG A 203 -15.60 3.12 -13.66
C ARG A 203 -15.68 4.43 -12.91
N GLY A 204 -16.82 4.65 -12.26
CA GLY A 204 -16.97 5.73 -11.29
C GLY A 204 -16.17 5.42 -10.04
N CYS A 205 -15.45 6.42 -9.53
CA CYS A 205 -14.53 6.25 -8.40
C CYS A 205 -14.69 7.36 -7.36
N LEU A 206 -14.82 6.99 -6.09
CA LEU A 206 -14.60 7.89 -4.96
C LEU A 206 -13.09 7.94 -4.70
N LEU A 207 -12.46 9.10 -4.91
CA LEU A 207 -11.01 9.26 -4.89
C LEU A 207 -10.58 10.29 -3.85
N SER A 208 -9.48 10.02 -3.15
CA SER A 208 -8.70 11.03 -2.41
C SER A 208 -7.52 11.47 -3.26
N VAL A 209 -7.48 12.75 -3.63
CA VAL A 209 -6.61 13.31 -4.66
C VAL A 209 -5.83 14.52 -4.12
N PRO A 210 -4.49 14.48 -4.10
CA PRO A 210 -3.68 15.68 -3.90
C PRO A 210 -3.90 16.69 -5.03
N ARG A 211 -4.18 17.96 -4.70
CA ARG A 211 -4.63 18.98 -5.67
C ARG A 211 -3.68 19.28 -6.82
N TRP A 212 -2.39 19.10 -6.60
CA TRP A 212 -1.36 19.38 -7.61
C TRP A 212 -1.26 18.26 -8.67
N GLY A 213 -1.74 17.05 -8.33
CA GLY A 213 -1.57 15.84 -9.13
C GLY A 213 -2.84 15.40 -9.84
N TRP A 214 -2.70 14.50 -10.82
CA TRP A 214 -3.84 13.86 -11.49
C TRP A 214 -4.27 12.56 -10.80
N GLY A 215 -3.30 11.83 -10.25
CA GLY A 215 -3.49 10.55 -9.56
C GLY A 215 -4.24 10.67 -8.23
N ALA A 216 -4.48 9.52 -7.58
CA ALA A 216 -5.14 9.44 -6.28
C ALA A 216 -4.27 8.68 -5.28
N GLU A 217 -4.27 9.08 -4.01
CA GLU A 217 -3.58 8.34 -2.94
C GLU A 217 -4.34 7.09 -2.51
N HIS A 218 -5.65 7.13 -2.66
CA HIS A 218 -6.54 5.98 -2.50
C HIS A 218 -7.93 6.26 -3.05
N GLY A 219 -8.73 5.21 -3.16
CA GLY A 219 -10.13 5.33 -3.49
C GLY A 219 -10.86 4.00 -3.56
N VAL A 220 -12.14 4.08 -3.89
CA VAL A 220 -13.05 2.95 -4.10
C VAL A 220 -13.88 3.18 -5.35
N ASN A 221 -13.98 2.18 -6.23
CA ASN A 221 -14.82 2.27 -7.44
C ASN A 221 -16.22 1.67 -7.26
N ASP A 222 -17.11 1.91 -8.23
CA ASP A 222 -18.49 1.39 -8.25
C ASP A 222 -18.61 -0.14 -8.29
N ALA A 223 -17.53 -0.88 -8.56
CA ALA A 223 -17.48 -2.33 -8.45
C ALA A 223 -17.05 -2.82 -7.05
N GLY A 224 -16.73 -1.91 -6.13
CA GLY A 224 -16.24 -2.24 -4.79
C GLY A 224 -14.76 -2.60 -4.75
N VAL A 225 -13.97 -2.20 -5.75
CA VAL A 225 -12.51 -2.29 -5.70
C VAL A 225 -11.96 -1.09 -4.95
N ALA A 226 -11.11 -1.32 -3.95
CA ALA A 226 -10.35 -0.31 -3.24
C ALA A 226 -8.85 -0.46 -3.51
N ILE A 227 -8.15 0.66 -3.64
CA ILE A 227 -6.70 0.70 -3.79
C ILE A 227 -6.14 1.85 -2.95
N GLY A 228 -5.00 1.64 -2.29
CA GLY A 228 -4.19 2.69 -1.69
C GLY A 228 -2.70 2.39 -1.83
N ASN A 229 -1.88 3.44 -1.89
CA ASN A 229 -0.42 3.31 -2.01
C ASN A 229 0.33 3.83 -0.77
N GLU A 230 1.55 3.34 -0.61
CA GLU A 230 2.54 3.83 0.36
C GLU A 230 3.85 4.14 -0.35
N ALA A 231 4.51 5.23 0.05
CA ALA A 231 5.83 5.57 -0.46
C ALA A 231 6.88 4.62 0.15
N ILE A 232 7.60 3.89 -0.70
CA ILE A 232 8.67 2.99 -0.30
C ILE A 232 9.98 3.35 -1.01
N TYR A 233 11.10 3.02 -0.36
CA TYR A 233 12.44 3.22 -0.89
C TYR A 233 13.14 1.87 -1.04
N THR A 234 13.70 1.64 -2.21
CA THR A 234 14.39 0.39 -2.53
C THR A 234 15.86 0.63 -2.85
N THR A 235 16.61 -0.44 -3.09
CA THR A 235 18.01 -0.38 -3.54
C THR A 235 18.18 0.40 -4.84
N LEU A 236 17.15 0.44 -5.69
CA LEU A 236 17.08 1.32 -6.85
C LEU A 236 16.62 2.72 -6.41
N ASP A 237 17.45 3.74 -6.65
CA ASP A 237 17.09 5.12 -6.31
C ASP A 237 16.04 5.68 -7.28
N PRO A 238 14.83 6.06 -6.83
CA PRO A 238 13.77 6.60 -7.69
C PRO A 238 14.14 7.93 -8.37
N ARG A 239 15.16 8.64 -7.88
CA ARG A 239 15.66 9.87 -8.53
C ARG A 239 16.53 9.59 -9.74
N SER A 240 16.97 8.34 -9.91
CA SER A 240 17.82 7.91 -11.03
C SER A 240 17.02 7.58 -12.30
N VAL A 241 15.68 7.53 -12.21
CA VAL A 241 14.81 7.25 -13.35
C VAL A 241 14.13 8.52 -13.87
N PRO A 242 13.82 8.60 -15.17
CA PRO A 242 13.06 9.72 -15.72
C PRO A 242 11.62 9.72 -15.19
N PRO A 243 10.89 10.85 -15.29
CA PRO A 243 9.47 10.91 -14.99
C PRO A 243 8.67 9.87 -15.77
N ALA A 244 7.75 9.20 -15.08
CA ALA A 244 6.85 8.18 -15.62
C ALA A 244 5.51 8.26 -14.88
N LEU A 245 4.75 7.16 -14.79
CA LEU A 245 3.56 7.15 -13.93
C LEU A 245 3.99 7.24 -12.45
N THR A 246 3.31 8.05 -11.66
CA THR A 246 3.46 8.02 -10.20
C THR A 246 2.71 6.82 -9.61
N GLY A 247 2.98 6.49 -8.34
CA GLY A 247 2.14 5.55 -7.58
C GLY A 247 0.67 5.96 -7.62
N MET A 248 0.39 7.23 -7.39
CA MET A 248 -0.97 7.77 -7.40
C MET A 248 -1.66 7.67 -8.76
N ASP A 249 -0.92 7.85 -9.86
CA ASP A 249 -1.47 7.65 -11.21
C ASP A 249 -1.89 6.19 -11.40
N LEU A 250 -1.07 5.25 -10.90
CA LEU A 250 -1.35 3.82 -10.96
C LEU A 250 -2.56 3.43 -10.10
N VAL A 251 -2.73 4.02 -8.92
CA VAL A 251 -3.94 3.84 -8.08
C VAL A 251 -5.19 4.25 -8.86
N ARG A 252 -5.21 5.46 -9.41
CA ARG A 252 -6.37 5.98 -10.14
C ARG A 252 -6.68 5.16 -11.38
N LEU A 253 -5.67 4.84 -12.20
CA LEU A 253 -5.85 4.03 -13.41
C LEU A 253 -6.29 2.60 -13.08
N GLY A 254 -5.79 2.03 -11.98
CA GLY A 254 -6.23 0.72 -11.48
C GLY A 254 -7.71 0.73 -11.11
N LEU A 255 -8.15 1.71 -10.31
CA LEU A 255 -9.56 1.88 -9.93
C LEU A 255 -10.47 2.12 -11.12
N GLU A 256 -10.09 3.03 -12.03
CA GLU A 256 -10.91 3.41 -13.18
C GLU A 256 -11.07 2.28 -14.21
N ARG A 257 -10.17 1.29 -14.26
CA ARG A 257 -10.11 0.28 -15.34
C ARG A 257 -10.26 -1.17 -14.87
N SER A 258 -10.78 -1.40 -13.66
CA SER A 258 -10.91 -2.76 -13.11
C SER A 258 -12.21 -2.98 -12.32
N SER A 259 -12.68 -4.23 -12.28
CA SER A 259 -13.93 -4.65 -11.67
C SER A 259 -13.73 -5.63 -10.50
N SER A 260 -12.48 -6.00 -10.25
CA SER A 260 -12.05 -6.89 -9.18
C SER A 260 -10.62 -6.53 -8.75
N ALA A 261 -10.22 -6.99 -7.57
CA ALA A 261 -8.86 -6.79 -7.06
C ALA A 261 -7.82 -7.48 -7.96
N ALA A 262 -8.14 -8.65 -8.52
CA ALA A 262 -7.26 -9.35 -9.46
C ALA A 262 -7.07 -8.55 -10.76
N GLU A 263 -8.16 -8.04 -11.35
CA GLU A 263 -8.08 -7.20 -12.54
C GLU A 263 -7.34 -5.88 -12.25
N ALA A 264 -7.54 -5.28 -11.08
CA ALA A 264 -6.83 -4.07 -10.65
C ALA A 264 -5.32 -4.31 -10.56
N MET A 265 -4.91 -5.44 -9.97
CA MET A 265 -3.51 -5.85 -9.91
C MET A 265 -2.93 -6.01 -11.32
N GLU A 266 -3.63 -6.69 -12.23
CA GLU A 266 -3.19 -6.88 -13.62
C GLU A 266 -3.07 -5.57 -14.39
N VAL A 267 -4.03 -4.66 -14.25
CA VAL A 267 -4.00 -3.32 -14.86
C VAL A 267 -2.79 -2.54 -14.35
N LEU A 268 -2.59 -2.53 -13.04
CA LEU A 268 -1.52 -1.78 -12.38
C LEU A 268 -0.14 -2.29 -12.83
N THR A 269 0.11 -3.59 -12.76
CA THR A 269 1.41 -4.17 -13.14
C THR A 269 1.66 -4.05 -14.64
N SER A 270 0.62 -4.23 -15.47
CA SER A 270 0.69 -4.00 -16.91
C SER A 270 1.06 -2.55 -17.28
N LEU A 271 0.51 -1.56 -16.57
CA LEU A 271 0.84 -0.16 -16.78
C LEU A 271 2.25 0.16 -16.28
N LEU A 272 2.65 -0.38 -15.13
CA LEU A 272 4.01 -0.29 -14.60
C LEU A 272 5.03 -0.85 -15.60
N GLU A 273 4.79 -2.04 -16.16
CA GLU A 273 5.69 -2.70 -17.11
C GLU A 273 5.82 -1.92 -18.42
N ARG A 274 4.75 -1.28 -18.90
CA ARG A 274 4.74 -0.51 -20.15
C ARG A 274 5.27 0.91 -19.97
N HIS A 275 4.81 1.62 -18.96
CA HIS A 275 5.07 3.06 -18.79
C HIS A 275 6.14 3.36 -17.73
N GLY A 276 6.42 2.43 -16.82
CA GLY A 276 7.34 2.62 -15.71
C GLY A 276 6.72 3.41 -14.57
N GLN A 277 7.46 3.49 -13.45
CA GLN A 277 7.16 4.38 -12.34
C GLN A 277 8.27 5.43 -12.20
N GLY A 278 7.93 6.64 -11.79
CA GLY A 278 8.93 7.71 -11.61
C GLY A 278 8.35 9.12 -11.65
N GLY A 279 9.20 10.11 -11.34
CA GLY A 279 8.79 11.50 -11.14
C GLY A 279 8.49 11.81 -9.68
N THR A 280 8.18 13.07 -9.36
CA THR A 280 7.80 13.46 -8.00
C THR A 280 6.44 12.87 -7.65
N GLY A 281 6.32 12.32 -6.45
CA GLY A 281 5.05 11.90 -5.85
C GLY A 281 4.56 12.89 -4.79
N HIS A 282 5.18 14.07 -4.67
CA HIS A 282 4.77 15.20 -3.82
C HIS A 282 4.67 16.48 -4.64
N ASP A 283 3.99 17.51 -4.11
CA ASP A 283 3.85 18.79 -4.80
C ASP A 283 5.24 19.39 -5.09
N PRO A 284 5.63 19.54 -6.37
CA PRO A 284 6.92 20.14 -6.71
C PRO A 284 7.03 21.62 -6.30
N ALA A 285 5.90 22.30 -6.11
CA ALA A 285 5.83 23.68 -5.64
C ALA A 285 5.69 23.80 -4.11
N GLY A 286 5.49 22.68 -3.40
CA GLY A 286 5.39 22.64 -1.95
C GLY A 286 6.73 22.92 -1.25
N ARG A 287 6.67 23.21 0.05
CA ARG A 287 7.82 23.63 0.87
C ARG A 287 8.99 22.64 0.86
N GLN A 288 8.68 21.35 0.79
CA GLN A 288 9.67 20.28 0.79
C GLN A 288 10.15 19.91 -0.62
N GLY A 289 9.57 20.50 -1.67
CA GLY A 289 9.96 20.31 -3.06
C GLY A 289 9.73 18.89 -3.60
N PRO A 290 10.24 18.60 -4.82
CA PRO A 290 9.97 17.34 -5.49
C PRO A 290 10.63 16.15 -4.79
N ARG A 291 9.84 15.10 -4.52
CA ARG A 291 10.28 13.85 -3.89
C ARG A 291 9.77 12.64 -4.67
N ALA A 292 10.71 11.92 -5.29
CA ALA A 292 10.42 10.69 -6.01
C ALA A 292 10.50 9.48 -5.07
N TYR A 293 9.58 8.53 -5.22
CA TYR A 293 9.52 7.28 -4.47
C TYR A 293 8.99 6.13 -5.34
N TRP A 294 9.17 4.89 -4.87
CA TRP A 294 8.44 3.74 -5.38
C TRP A 294 7.22 3.47 -4.52
N SER A 295 6.34 2.57 -4.97
CA SER A 295 5.06 2.35 -4.28
C SER A 295 4.90 0.91 -3.82
N SER A 296 4.39 0.75 -2.60
CA SER A 296 3.66 -0.44 -2.17
C SER A 296 2.17 -0.16 -2.34
N PHE A 297 1.40 -1.10 -2.86
CA PHE A 297 -0.04 -0.98 -3.06
C PHE A 297 -0.76 -2.06 -2.27
N LEU A 298 -1.87 -1.70 -1.65
CA LEU A 298 -2.85 -2.65 -1.13
C LEU A 298 -4.13 -2.50 -1.94
N ILE A 299 -4.54 -3.59 -2.56
CA ILE A 299 -5.67 -3.70 -3.48
C ILE A 299 -6.66 -4.66 -2.85
N ALA A 300 -7.94 -4.31 -2.80
CA ALA A 300 -8.98 -5.15 -2.22
C ALA A 300 -10.28 -5.05 -2.99
N ASP A 301 -11.08 -6.10 -2.96
CA ASP A 301 -12.47 -6.10 -3.40
C ASP A 301 -13.34 -6.82 -2.36
N PRO A 302 -14.64 -7.07 -2.59
CA PRO A 302 -15.49 -7.74 -1.61
C PRO A 302 -15.10 -9.20 -1.28
N VAL A 303 -14.13 -9.80 -1.97
CA VAL A 303 -13.79 -11.22 -1.88
C VAL A 303 -12.31 -11.44 -1.56
N GLU A 304 -11.40 -10.69 -2.19
CA GLU A 304 -9.96 -10.92 -2.10
C GLU A 304 -9.15 -9.62 -2.07
N ALA A 305 -7.87 -9.74 -1.72
CA ALA A 305 -6.95 -8.62 -1.67
C ALA A 305 -5.52 -9.04 -2.02
N PHE A 306 -4.72 -8.08 -2.46
CA PHE A 306 -3.35 -8.25 -2.92
C PHE A 306 -2.47 -7.10 -2.43
N VAL A 307 -1.25 -7.43 -2.02
CA VAL A 307 -0.14 -6.46 -1.90
C VAL A 307 0.65 -6.48 -3.20
N VAL A 308 1.05 -5.32 -3.71
CA VAL A 308 1.99 -5.19 -4.83
C VAL A 308 3.10 -4.23 -4.45
N GLU A 309 4.35 -4.65 -4.50
CA GLU A 309 5.52 -3.81 -4.17
C GLU A 309 6.39 -3.61 -5.40
N THR A 310 6.95 -2.41 -5.56
CA THR A 310 7.64 -2.00 -6.79
C THR A 310 9.05 -1.47 -6.56
N SER A 311 9.93 -1.69 -7.54
CA SER A 311 11.27 -1.12 -7.66
C SER A 311 11.55 -0.86 -9.14
N GLY A 312 11.32 0.38 -9.61
CA GLY A 312 11.37 0.67 -11.05
C GLY A 312 10.24 -0.02 -11.80
N ARG A 313 10.59 -0.98 -12.67
CA ARG A 313 9.62 -1.84 -13.39
C ARG A 313 9.53 -3.24 -12.79
N GLU A 314 10.39 -3.56 -11.83
CA GLU A 314 10.30 -4.83 -11.10
C GLU A 314 9.20 -4.71 -10.06
N TRP A 315 8.47 -5.80 -9.90
CA TRP A 315 7.37 -5.89 -8.95
C TRP A 315 7.21 -7.30 -8.41
N ALA A 316 6.64 -7.40 -7.22
CA ALA A 316 6.14 -8.64 -6.65
C ALA A 316 4.72 -8.44 -6.15
N SER A 317 3.93 -9.52 -6.15
CA SER A 317 2.61 -9.51 -5.53
C SER A 317 2.42 -10.66 -4.55
N GLU A 318 1.59 -10.43 -3.53
CA GLU A 318 1.21 -11.41 -2.52
C GLU A 318 -0.29 -11.32 -2.29
N ARG A 319 -0.99 -12.46 -2.41
CA ARG A 319 -2.41 -12.56 -2.07
C ARG A 319 -2.58 -12.52 -0.55
N VAL A 320 -3.49 -11.68 -0.07
CA VAL A 320 -3.87 -11.62 1.34
C VAL A 320 -4.80 -12.79 1.67
N LEU A 321 -4.53 -13.47 2.78
CA LEU A 321 -5.33 -14.62 3.22
C LEU A 321 -6.55 -14.20 4.04
N ASP A 322 -6.36 -13.30 5.01
CA ASP A 322 -7.43 -12.82 5.89
C ASP A 322 -7.29 -11.33 6.23
N VAL A 323 -6.11 -10.90 6.67
CA VAL A 323 -5.82 -9.49 7.01
C VAL A 323 -4.41 -9.11 6.54
N ARG A 324 -4.20 -7.82 6.24
CA ARG A 324 -2.86 -7.29 5.94
C ARG A 324 -2.81 -5.79 6.23
N ALA A 325 -1.72 -5.34 6.84
CA ALA A 325 -1.32 -3.94 6.82
C ALA A 325 -0.04 -3.75 5.98
N ILE A 326 0.03 -2.62 5.28
CA ILE A 326 1.25 -2.09 4.67
C ILE A 326 1.51 -0.67 5.21
N SER A 327 2.77 -0.25 5.19
CA SER A 327 3.22 1.10 5.50
C SER A 327 4.44 1.41 4.60
N ASN A 328 5.22 2.44 4.89
CA ASN A 328 6.33 2.95 4.08
C ASN A 328 7.58 2.06 4.08
N ARG A 329 7.41 0.74 3.94
CA ARG A 329 8.46 -0.25 3.75
C ARG A 329 7.96 -1.39 2.86
N THR A 330 8.89 -2.13 2.28
CA THR A 330 8.59 -3.44 1.69
C THR A 330 8.25 -4.46 2.79
N THR A 331 7.30 -5.33 2.46
CA THR A 331 6.63 -6.27 3.36
C THR A 331 6.45 -7.65 2.75
N ILE A 332 6.57 -7.82 1.42
CA ILE A 332 6.60 -9.13 0.78
C ILE A 332 7.98 -9.76 1.06
N PRO A 333 8.09 -10.88 1.80
CA PRO A 333 9.37 -11.30 2.38
C PRO A 333 10.53 -11.45 1.40
N ALA A 334 10.30 -12.08 0.25
CA ALA A 334 11.33 -12.28 -0.77
C ALA A 334 11.72 -10.96 -1.48
N PHE A 335 10.74 -10.09 -1.73
CA PHE A 335 10.97 -8.80 -2.37
C PHE A 335 11.69 -7.84 -1.42
N ASP A 336 11.26 -7.79 -0.16
CA ASP A 336 11.89 -7.02 0.90
C ASP A 336 13.36 -7.40 1.10
N ALA A 337 13.66 -8.71 1.17
CA ALA A 337 15.04 -9.19 1.29
C ALA A 337 15.93 -8.79 0.11
N ALA A 338 15.38 -8.67 -1.09
CA ALA A 338 16.11 -8.32 -2.31
C ALA A 338 16.22 -6.81 -2.54
N HIS A 339 15.18 -6.04 -2.19
CA HIS A 339 15.01 -4.65 -2.63
C HIS A 339 15.00 -3.63 -1.52
N ARG A 340 14.87 -3.98 -0.23
CA ARG A 340 14.85 -2.97 0.85
C ARG A 340 16.06 -2.04 0.77
N HIS A 341 15.83 -0.73 0.83
CA HIS A 341 16.93 0.22 0.89
C HIS A 341 17.72 0.04 2.20
N PRO A 342 19.04 -0.23 2.16
CA PRO A 342 19.81 -0.67 3.34
C PRO A 342 20.00 0.42 4.40
N ARG A 343 19.72 1.68 4.07
CA ARG A 343 19.78 2.81 5.02
C ARG A 343 18.41 3.34 5.41
N GLN A 344 17.33 2.66 5.05
CA GLN A 344 16.00 3.07 5.49
C GLN A 344 15.81 2.63 6.95
N PRO A 345 15.61 3.55 7.91
CA PRO A 345 15.52 3.21 9.33
C PRO A 345 14.11 2.72 9.70
N VAL A 346 13.67 1.63 9.05
CA VAL A 346 12.27 1.16 9.16
C VAL A 346 11.94 0.69 10.56
N GLU A 347 12.88 0.08 11.28
CA GLU A 347 12.67 -0.43 12.63
C GLU A 347 12.26 0.69 13.60
N ARG A 348 12.76 1.91 13.34
CA ARG A 348 12.46 3.08 14.15
C ARG A 348 11.28 3.87 13.63
N LEU A 349 11.20 4.14 12.32
CA LEU A 349 10.20 5.06 11.77
C LEU A 349 8.89 4.38 11.36
N VAL A 350 8.96 3.14 10.85
CA VAL A 350 7.85 2.51 10.13
C VAL A 350 7.24 1.36 10.94
N ASP A 351 8.09 0.51 11.51
CA ASP A 351 7.69 -0.68 12.25
C ASP A 351 6.74 -0.42 13.44
N PRO A 352 6.89 0.66 14.24
CA PRO A 352 5.95 0.93 15.32
C PRO A 352 4.52 1.09 14.82
N ARG A 353 4.32 1.85 13.74
CA ARG A 353 3.01 2.08 13.11
C ARG A 353 2.49 0.82 12.44
N TRP A 354 3.33 0.16 11.66
CA TRP A 354 2.98 -1.09 11.00
C TRP A 354 2.55 -2.18 12.00
N ARG A 355 3.26 -2.33 13.13
CA ARG A 355 2.89 -3.29 14.19
C ARG A 355 1.58 -2.91 14.88
N ALA A 356 1.32 -1.62 15.11
CA ALA A 356 0.03 -1.16 15.63
C ALA A 356 -1.12 -1.51 14.66
N SER A 357 -0.92 -1.27 13.36
CA SER A 357 -1.86 -1.64 12.29
C SER A 357 -2.11 -3.16 12.24
N GLN A 358 -1.06 -3.96 12.43
CA GLN A 358 -1.21 -5.43 12.52
C GLN A 358 -1.96 -5.85 13.81
N ALA A 359 -1.76 -5.14 14.93
CA ALA A 359 -2.41 -5.46 16.20
C ALA A 359 -3.93 -5.19 16.16
N VAL A 360 -4.38 -4.08 15.55
CA VAL A 360 -5.82 -3.83 15.39
C VAL A 360 -6.48 -4.92 14.51
N LEU A 361 -5.81 -5.35 13.44
CA LEU A 361 -6.29 -6.42 12.56
C LEU A 361 -6.32 -7.79 13.25
N ALA A 362 -5.40 -8.04 14.18
CA ALA A 362 -5.34 -9.29 14.95
C ALA A 362 -6.46 -9.39 16.01
N SER A 363 -7.04 -8.27 16.45
CA SER A 363 -8.00 -8.24 17.56
C SER A 363 -9.34 -8.94 17.30
N ARG A 364 -9.71 -9.16 16.03
CA ARG A 364 -10.87 -9.87 15.46
C ARG A 364 -12.13 -10.07 16.36
N PRO A 365 -13.35 -9.81 15.85
CA PRO A 365 -13.64 -9.38 14.49
C PRO A 365 -13.30 -7.91 14.28
N VAL A 366 -12.74 -7.58 13.11
CA VAL A 366 -12.42 -6.20 12.75
C VAL A 366 -13.73 -5.46 12.44
N THR A 367 -13.86 -4.24 12.95
CA THR A 367 -15.02 -3.36 12.79
C THR A 367 -14.59 -2.02 12.22
N VAL A 368 -15.53 -1.29 11.62
CA VAL A 368 -15.30 0.09 11.19
C VAL A 368 -14.90 0.96 12.38
N ASP A 369 -15.56 0.83 13.54
CA ASP A 369 -15.23 1.59 14.75
C ASP A 369 -13.80 1.33 15.24
N ALA A 370 -13.32 0.09 15.18
CA ALA A 370 -11.94 -0.24 15.53
C ALA A 370 -10.94 0.40 14.56
N LEU A 371 -11.25 0.43 13.26
CA LEU A 371 -10.43 1.11 12.26
C LEU A 371 -10.45 2.63 12.44
N VAL A 372 -11.62 3.22 12.74
CA VAL A 372 -11.75 4.65 13.09
C VAL A 372 -10.87 4.98 14.29
N ALA A 373 -10.98 4.21 15.38
CA ALA A 373 -10.17 4.42 16.58
C ALA A 373 -8.67 4.29 16.28
N HIS A 374 -8.28 3.29 15.49
CA HIS A 374 -6.89 3.08 15.08
C HIS A 374 -6.33 4.24 14.26
N LEU A 375 -7.03 4.66 13.20
CA LEU A 375 -6.59 5.75 12.33
C LEU A 375 -6.56 7.13 13.03
N ARG A 376 -7.25 7.27 14.17
CA ARG A 376 -7.21 8.46 15.05
C ARG A 376 -6.09 8.43 16.09
N SER A 377 -5.47 7.28 16.31
CA SER A 377 -4.66 7.06 17.51
C SER A 377 -3.30 7.75 17.47
N HIS A 378 -2.87 8.23 18.65
CA HIS A 378 -1.53 8.75 18.91
C HIS A 378 -0.72 7.90 19.90
N ASP A 379 -1.32 6.83 20.40
CA ASP A 379 -0.82 6.00 21.50
C ASP A 379 -0.87 4.49 21.18
N SER A 380 -1.37 4.10 20.01
CA SER A 380 -1.44 2.70 19.58
C SER A 380 -0.06 2.12 19.24
N CYS A 381 0.91 2.98 18.94
CA CYS A 381 2.29 2.58 18.73
C CYS A 381 2.94 2.29 20.09
N VAL A 382 3.51 1.09 20.24
CA VAL A 382 4.19 0.66 21.48
C VAL A 382 5.40 1.56 21.80
N GLU A 383 6.02 2.13 20.78
CA GLU A 383 7.18 3.01 20.92
C GLU A 383 6.74 4.48 21.01
N ALA A 384 7.15 5.15 22.08
CA ALA A 384 6.82 6.55 22.32
C ALA A 384 7.35 7.46 21.20
N GLY A 385 6.51 8.40 20.75
CA GLY A 385 6.82 9.37 19.69
C GLY A 385 6.31 8.99 18.30
N TRP A 386 5.68 7.82 18.15
CA TRP A 386 4.99 7.42 16.92
C TRP A 386 3.48 7.39 17.13
N ALA A 387 2.76 7.86 16.11
CA ALA A 387 1.30 7.92 16.08
C ALA A 387 0.83 7.43 14.71
N VAL A 388 -0.39 6.90 14.63
CA VAL A 388 -1.03 6.52 13.36
C VAL A 388 -1.72 7.72 12.71
N CYS A 389 -2.26 8.62 13.52
CA CYS A 389 -2.63 9.96 13.07
C CYS A 389 -1.38 10.84 13.11
N MET A 390 -0.90 11.28 11.96
CA MET A 390 0.40 11.95 11.82
C MET A 390 0.30 13.45 12.07
N HIS A 391 1.20 13.94 12.92
CA HIS A 391 1.37 15.37 13.26
C HIS A 391 2.85 15.70 13.49
N ALA A 392 3.70 15.51 12.48
CA ALA A 392 5.12 15.78 12.65
C ALA A 392 5.46 17.25 12.43
N ALA A 393 6.35 17.74 13.29
CA ALA A 393 6.95 19.06 13.18
C ALA A 393 8.47 18.98 13.39
N VAL A 394 9.21 19.81 12.64
CA VAL A 394 10.64 20.03 12.83
C VAL A 394 10.82 21.48 13.28
N ASP A 395 11.47 21.69 14.42
CA ASP A 395 11.65 23.01 15.04
C ASP A 395 10.34 23.80 15.23
N GLY A 396 9.26 23.09 15.55
CA GLY A 396 7.92 23.66 15.73
C GLY A 396 7.19 23.99 14.43
N VAL A 397 7.79 23.71 13.27
CA VAL A 397 7.17 23.89 11.95
C VAL A 397 6.57 22.55 11.50
N PRO A 398 5.26 22.49 11.24
CA PRO A 398 4.62 21.30 10.67
C PRO A 398 5.30 20.87 9.36
N VAL A 399 5.61 19.57 9.26
CA VAL A 399 6.29 18.97 8.09
C VAL A 399 5.48 17.86 7.44
N GLU A 400 4.71 17.09 8.19
CA GLU A 400 3.90 15.98 7.67
C GLU A 400 2.67 15.80 8.56
N HIS A 401 1.50 15.71 7.95
CA HIS A 401 0.20 15.56 8.60
C HIS A 401 -0.63 14.46 7.93
N THR A 402 -1.53 13.80 8.66
CA THR A 402 -2.62 13.08 7.99
C THR A 402 -3.56 14.09 7.34
N THR A 403 -3.51 14.22 6.02
CA THR A 403 -4.30 15.24 5.28
C THR A 403 -5.58 14.66 4.68
N ALA A 404 -5.71 13.33 4.59
CA ALA A 404 -6.98 12.67 4.29
C ALA A 404 -7.00 11.26 4.87
N SER A 405 -8.21 10.74 5.11
CA SER A 405 -8.40 9.37 5.57
C SER A 405 -9.69 8.76 5.02
N MET A 406 -9.65 7.46 4.74
CA MET A 406 -10.77 6.71 4.21
C MET A 406 -10.84 5.32 4.84
N ILE A 407 -12.05 4.91 5.20
CA ILE A 407 -12.39 3.53 5.55
C ILE A 407 -13.52 3.10 4.61
N ALA A 408 -13.44 1.94 4.01
CA ALA A 408 -14.43 1.42 3.08
C ALA A 408 -14.92 0.04 3.50
N GLU A 409 -16.23 -0.13 3.53
CA GLU A 409 -16.88 -1.44 3.64
C GLU A 409 -17.31 -1.88 2.23
N LEU A 410 -16.58 -2.85 1.68
CA LEU A 410 -16.73 -3.32 0.31
C LEU A 410 -17.70 -4.51 0.26
N ARG A 411 -18.76 -4.37 -0.55
CA ARG A 411 -19.76 -5.42 -0.75
C ARG A 411 -20.13 -5.53 -2.23
N PRO A 412 -20.49 -6.72 -2.72
CA PRO A 412 -20.93 -6.88 -4.12
C PRO A 412 -22.20 -6.10 -4.45
N ALA A 413 -23.07 -5.88 -3.45
CA ALA A 413 -24.38 -5.24 -3.62
C ALA A 413 -24.35 -3.71 -3.40
N GLY A 414 -23.16 -3.10 -3.30
CA GLY A 414 -22.97 -1.68 -3.04
C GLY A 414 -22.08 -1.43 -1.84
N SER A 415 -21.05 -0.61 -2.05
CA SER A 415 -20.05 -0.30 -1.03
C SER A 415 -20.32 1.04 -0.37
N ARG A 416 -19.86 1.20 0.88
CA ARG A 416 -19.93 2.46 1.62
C ARG A 416 -18.53 2.84 2.07
N ALA A 417 -18.28 4.13 2.20
CA ALA A 417 -17.04 4.64 2.73
C ALA A 417 -17.30 5.69 3.80
N TRP A 418 -16.35 5.81 4.72
CA TRP A 418 -16.24 6.87 5.70
C TRP A 418 -15.00 7.65 5.30
N VAL A 419 -15.19 8.91 4.94
CA VAL A 419 -14.13 9.76 4.41
C VAL A 419 -13.98 11.01 5.23
N LEU A 420 -12.76 11.52 5.30
CA LEU A 420 -12.48 12.84 5.83
C LEU A 420 -11.30 13.46 5.09
N VAL A 421 -11.26 14.79 5.15
CA VAL A 421 -10.09 15.59 4.80
C VAL A 421 -9.62 16.29 6.07
N GLY A 422 -8.31 16.33 6.27
CA GLY A 422 -7.67 16.75 7.53
C GLY A 422 -7.32 15.59 8.46
N HIS A 423 -7.00 15.91 9.71
CA HIS A 423 -6.54 14.93 10.69
C HIS A 423 -7.71 14.14 11.30
N PRO A 424 -7.71 12.79 11.25
CA PRO A 424 -8.77 11.98 11.84
C PRO A 424 -9.07 12.27 13.31
N CYS A 425 -8.07 12.67 14.10
CA CYS A 425 -8.26 12.97 15.52
C CYS A 425 -9.05 14.26 15.78
N GLU A 426 -9.11 15.17 14.81
CA GLU A 426 -9.76 16.48 14.93
C GLU A 426 -11.03 16.60 14.09
N HIS A 427 -11.21 15.73 13.09
CA HIS A 427 -12.30 15.79 12.12
C HIS A 427 -13.20 14.58 12.23
N GLU A 428 -14.49 14.75 11.93
CA GLU A 428 -15.44 13.64 11.85
C GLU A 428 -15.38 12.96 10.49
N TYR A 429 -15.62 11.65 10.47
CA TYR A 429 -15.81 10.93 9.21
C TYR A 429 -17.21 11.19 8.66
N VAL A 430 -17.28 11.52 7.37
CA VAL A 430 -18.54 11.61 6.63
C VAL A 430 -18.78 10.27 5.95
N GLU A 431 -19.93 9.67 6.21
CA GLU A 431 -20.34 8.44 5.56
C GLU A 431 -20.94 8.73 4.17
N VAL A 432 -20.48 7.98 3.16
CA VAL A 432 -20.87 8.12 1.77
C VAL A 432 -21.20 6.77 1.15
N VAL A 433 -22.16 6.77 0.22
CA VAL A 433 -22.47 5.61 -0.63
C VAL A 433 -21.61 5.70 -1.88
N VAL A 434 -20.82 4.67 -2.17
CA VAL A 434 -19.99 4.64 -3.38
C VAL A 434 -20.91 4.50 -4.60
N GLY A 435 -20.75 5.39 -5.59
CA GLY A 435 -21.65 5.50 -6.74
C GLY A 435 -22.39 6.83 -6.83
N GLU A 436 -22.51 7.54 -5.71
CA GLU A 436 -23.27 8.80 -5.64
C GLU A 436 -22.36 10.03 -5.77
N PRO A 437 -22.87 11.15 -6.34
CA PRO A 437 -22.15 12.41 -6.36
C PRO A 437 -21.76 12.85 -4.95
N PHE A 438 -20.47 13.13 -4.76
CA PHE A 438 -19.91 13.55 -3.49
C PHE A 438 -18.66 14.40 -3.73
N GLU A 439 -18.46 15.42 -2.89
CA GLU A 439 -17.24 16.22 -2.88
C GLU A 439 -17.01 16.78 -1.47
N LEU A 440 -15.77 16.65 -1.00
CA LEU A 440 -15.26 17.19 0.25
C LEU A 440 -13.88 17.79 -0.05
N LEU A 441 -13.77 19.10 0.08
CA LEU A 441 -12.57 19.85 -0.25
C LEU A 441 -11.69 20.03 0.97
N GLY A 442 -10.37 19.93 0.80
CA GLY A 442 -9.41 20.22 1.87
C GLY A 442 -9.06 21.69 2.01
N ASP A 443 -8.84 22.16 3.23
CA ASP A 443 -8.25 23.47 3.42
C ASP A 443 -6.73 23.38 3.23
N ALA A 444 -6.20 24.08 2.22
CA ALA A 444 -4.76 24.29 2.12
C ALA A 444 -4.39 25.35 3.16
N THR A 445 -4.07 24.93 4.37
CA THR A 445 -3.51 25.83 5.38
C THR A 445 -2.01 25.97 5.07
N GLY A 446 -1.67 27.03 4.33
CA GLY A 446 -0.30 27.36 3.92
C GLY A 446 0.58 27.94 5.01
#